data_AF-H9W6U8-F1
#
_entry.id   AF-H9W6U8-F1
#
_cell.length_a   1.000
_cell.length_b   1.000
_cell.length_c   1.000
_cell.angle_alpha   90.00
_cell.angle_beta   90.00
_cell.angle_gamma   90.00
#
_symmetry.space_group_name_H-M   'P 1'
#
loop_
_entity.id
_entity.type
_entity.pdbx_description
1 polymer ?
#
loop_
_entity_poly.entity_id
_entity_poly.type
_entity_poly.pdbx_seq_one_letter_code
_entity_poly.pdbx_strand_id
1 'polypeptide(L)'
;AHMQEDYHSAIDLPRWVQSIVPEEWTSEVFDIELMRFKNIEEELVSMLQIALLCASQSPQQRPKMSHVVRVIQDIRGDHHSPSMQNSLSQSPSMQEPGHSISDSPSVSEDSGIRGL
;
A
#
# COMPACT_ATOMS: atom_id res chain seq x y z
N ALA A 1 -49.31 3.23 0.63
CA ALA A 1 -48.16 3.88 1.28
C ALA A 1 -46.91 3.46 0.51
N HIS A 2 -46.47 4.30 -0.42
CA HIS A 2 -45.23 4.13 -1.14
C HIS A 2 -44.37 5.35 -0.84
N MET A 3 -43.07 5.13 -0.72
CA MET A 3 -41.99 6.13 -0.69
C MET A 3 -41.80 6.83 0.66
N GLN A 4 -40.82 6.34 1.40
CA GLN A 4 -39.63 7.14 1.71
C GLN A 4 -38.46 6.19 2.02
N GLU A 5 -38.00 5.46 1.00
CA GLU A 5 -36.67 4.81 1.01
C GLU A 5 -35.72 5.66 0.15
N ASP A 6 -35.72 6.98 0.37
CA ASP A 6 -34.60 7.82 -0.10
C ASP A 6 -33.50 7.77 0.96
N TYR A 7 -32.96 6.57 1.14
CA TYR A 7 -31.75 6.33 1.89
C TYR A 7 -30.61 6.98 1.09
N HIS A 8 -30.33 8.26 1.39
CA HIS A 8 -29.12 9.01 1.03
C HIS A 8 -28.29 8.33 -0.06
N SER A 9 -28.61 8.61 -1.34
CA SER A 9 -27.80 8.16 -2.47
C SER A 9 -26.35 8.46 -2.14
N ALA A 10 -25.54 7.42 -1.92
CA ALA A 10 -24.15 7.57 -1.54
C ALA A 10 -23.46 8.44 -2.60
N ILE A 11 -22.89 9.57 -2.16
CA ILE A 11 -22.17 10.47 -3.05
C ILE A 11 -20.95 9.73 -3.57
N ASP A 12 -20.86 9.58 -4.89
CA ASP A 12 -19.68 9.05 -5.57
C ASP A 12 -18.55 10.09 -5.52
N LEU A 13 -17.78 10.07 -4.42
CA LEU A 13 -16.71 11.02 -4.17
C LEU A 13 -15.65 11.03 -5.30
N PRO A 14 -15.15 9.89 -5.82
CA PRO A 14 -14.25 9.89 -6.97
C PRO A 14 -14.81 10.63 -8.18
N ARG A 15 -16.09 10.43 -8.49
CA ARG A 15 -16.75 11.14 -9.60
C ARG A 15 -16.85 12.65 -9.33
N TRP A 16 -17.19 13.04 -8.10
CA TRP A 16 -17.28 14.46 -7.73
C TRP A 16 -15.92 15.15 -7.83
N VAL A 17 -14.86 14.55 -7.27
CA VAL A 17 -13.50 15.10 -7.37
C VAL A 17 -13.06 15.26 -8.83
N GLN A 18 -13.32 14.26 -9.67
CA GLN A 18 -12.99 14.31 -11.10
C GLN A 18 -13.75 15.39 -11.87
N SER A 19 -14.87 15.88 -11.34
CA SER A 19 -15.64 16.97 -11.94
C SER A 19 -15.07 18.36 -11.64
N ILE A 20 -14.21 18.46 -10.62
CA ILE A 20 -13.53 19.71 -10.25
C ILE A 20 -12.27 19.83 -11.08
N VAL A 21 -12.04 21.04 -11.61
CA VAL A 21 -10.85 21.36 -12.39
C VAL A 21 -9.58 21.25 -11.50
N PRO A 22 -8.47 20.64 -11.97
CA PRO A 22 -7.32 20.36 -11.11
C PRO A 22 -6.74 21.58 -10.37
N GLU A 23 -6.77 22.74 -11.00
CA GLU A 23 -6.33 24.02 -10.45
C GLU A 23 -7.16 24.48 -9.25
N GLU A 24 -8.37 23.94 -9.05
CA GLU A 24 -9.27 24.23 -7.93
C GLU A 24 -9.28 23.11 -6.87
N TRP A 25 -8.48 22.05 -7.01
CA TRP A 25 -8.45 20.96 -6.02
C TRP A 25 -8.02 21.43 -4.63
N THR A 26 -7.10 22.40 -4.54
CA THR A 26 -6.62 22.97 -3.28
C THR A 26 -7.63 23.82 -2.54
N SER A 27 -8.67 24.34 -3.23
CA SER A 27 -9.76 25.07 -2.59
C SER A 27 -10.99 24.21 -2.33
N GLU A 28 -11.32 23.29 -3.25
CA GLU A 28 -12.60 22.57 -3.22
C GLU A 28 -12.49 21.13 -2.69
N VAL A 29 -11.33 20.48 -2.82
CA VAL A 29 -11.17 19.05 -2.50
C VAL A 29 -10.36 18.80 -1.23
N PHE A 30 -9.24 19.51 -1.07
CA PHE A 30 -8.34 19.27 0.05
C PHE A 30 -8.84 19.89 1.36
N ASP A 31 -8.56 19.20 2.47
CA ASP A 31 -8.90 19.68 3.81
C ASP A 31 -8.14 20.97 4.13
N ILE A 32 -8.85 21.98 4.66
CA ILE A 32 -8.28 23.28 5.02
C ILE A 32 -7.17 23.20 6.09
N GLU A 33 -7.17 22.17 6.94
CA GLU A 33 -6.08 21.91 7.89
C GLU A 33 -4.81 21.47 7.17
N LEU A 34 -4.91 20.72 6.06
CA LEU A 34 -3.75 20.35 5.25
C LEU A 34 -3.16 21.56 4.53
N MET A 35 -4.01 22.48 4.06
CA MET A 35 -3.59 23.71 3.39
C MET A 35 -2.82 24.71 4.30
N ARG A 36 -2.76 24.47 5.61
CA ARG A 36 -1.92 25.25 6.54
C ARG A 36 -0.43 24.91 6.42
N PHE A 37 -0.10 23.72 5.91
CA PHE A 37 1.27 23.32 5.67
C PHE A 37 1.73 23.88 4.32
N LYS A 38 2.84 24.61 4.31
CA LYS A 38 3.39 25.18 3.08
C LYS A 38 4.17 24.12 2.31
N ASN A 39 4.20 24.27 0.99
CA ASN A 39 5.03 23.45 0.09
C ASN A 39 4.69 21.95 0.12
N ILE A 40 3.42 21.59 0.37
CA ILE A 40 2.94 20.19 0.28
C ILE A 40 1.90 19.97 -0.82
N GLU A 41 1.56 21.02 -1.59
CA GLU A 41 0.45 20.99 -2.54
C GLU A 41 0.71 19.97 -3.66
N GLU A 42 1.94 19.89 -4.17
CA GLU A 42 2.32 18.95 -5.22
C GLU A 42 2.23 17.49 -4.73
N GLU A 43 2.64 17.24 -3.48
CA GLU A 43 2.54 15.93 -2.84
C GLU A 43 1.08 15.53 -2.60
N LEU A 44 0.23 16.47 -2.17
CA LEU A 44 -1.20 16.23 -1.99
C LEU A 44 -1.89 15.93 -3.32
N VAL A 45 -1.60 16.71 -4.37
CA VAL A 45 -2.11 16.48 -5.72
C VAL A 45 -1.69 15.10 -6.24
N SER A 46 -0.41 14.75 -6.07
CA SER A 46 0.11 13.44 -6.47
C SER A 46 -0.56 12.28 -5.71
N MET A 47 -0.80 12.47 -4.41
CA MET A 47 -1.51 11.51 -3.56
C MET A 47 -2.97 11.33 -4.01
N LEU A 48 -3.65 12.43 -4.34
CA LEU A 48 -5.01 12.40 -4.84
C LEU A 48 -5.11 11.67 -6.18
N GLN A 49 -4.18 11.91 -7.10
CA GLN A 49 -4.16 11.25 -8.40
C GLN A 49 -4.04 9.73 -8.27
N ILE A 50 -3.11 9.23 -7.44
CA ILE A 50 -2.99 7.79 -7.22
C ILE A 50 -4.22 7.22 -6.50
N ALA A 51 -4.84 7.98 -5.58
CA ALA A 51 -6.08 7.57 -4.93
C ALA A 51 -7.25 7.45 -5.92
N LEU A 52 -7.41 8.39 -6.85
CA LEU A 52 -8.44 8.34 -7.90
C LEU A 52 -8.24 7.13 -8.83
N LEU A 53 -7.00 6.79 -9.18
CA LEU A 53 -6.69 5.58 -9.95
C LEU A 53 -7.04 4.30 -9.17
N CYS A 54 -6.72 4.26 -7.87
CA CYS A 54 -7.08 3.14 -6.99
C CYS A 54 -8.60 2.96 -6.86
N ALA A 55 -9.35 4.07 -6.89
CA ALA A 55 -10.79 4.10 -6.77
C ALA A 55 -11.53 3.95 -8.11
N SER A 56 -10.84 3.63 -9.22
CA SER A 56 -11.51 3.47 -10.51
C SER A 56 -12.64 2.42 -10.47
N GLN A 57 -13.76 2.76 -11.12
CA GLN A 57 -14.89 1.86 -11.29
C GLN A 57 -14.48 0.61 -12.09
N SER A 58 -13.55 0.75 -13.04
CA SER A 58 -13.00 -0.36 -13.81
C SER A 58 -11.87 -1.04 -13.04
N PRO A 59 -11.99 -2.32 -12.64
CA PRO A 59 -10.94 -3.03 -11.93
C PRO A 59 -9.62 -3.10 -12.71
N GLN A 60 -9.68 -3.11 -14.04
CA GLN A 60 -8.51 -3.20 -14.93
C GLN A 60 -7.68 -1.91 -14.94
N GLN A 61 -8.29 -0.77 -14.58
CA GLN A 61 -7.59 0.51 -14.48
C GLN A 61 -6.93 0.72 -13.11
N ARG A 62 -7.25 -0.10 -12.11
CA ARG A 62 -6.66 0.01 -10.79
C ARG A 62 -5.19 -0.45 -10.84
N PRO A 63 -4.24 0.36 -10.37
CA PRO A 63 -2.84 -0.03 -10.35
C PRO A 63 -2.60 -1.21 -9.40
N LYS A 64 -1.54 -1.98 -9.67
CA LYS A 64 -1.07 -3.01 -8.72
C LYS A 64 -0.60 -2.32 -7.43
N MET A 65 -0.87 -2.92 -6.27
CA MET A 65 -0.45 -2.34 -4.99
C MET A 65 1.06 -2.11 -4.87
N SER A 66 1.90 -2.93 -5.52
CA SER A 66 3.34 -2.69 -5.57
C SER A 66 3.72 -1.39 -6.29
N HIS A 67 2.93 -0.98 -7.28
CA HIS A 67 3.09 0.31 -7.94
C HIS A 67 2.60 1.46 -7.06
N VAL A 68 1.43 1.31 -6.42
CA VAL A 68 0.87 2.29 -5.47
C VAL A 68 1.87 2.61 -4.36
N VAL A 69 2.45 1.57 -3.74
CA VAL A 69 3.46 1.74 -2.67
C VAL A 69 4.69 2.51 -3.17
N ARG A 70 5.16 2.21 -4.39
CA ARG A 70 6.29 2.92 -4.98
C ARG A 70 5.98 4.40 -5.17
N VAL A 71 4.84 4.73 -5.79
CA VAL A 71 4.41 6.12 -6.00
C VAL A 71 4.29 6.86 -4.66
N ILE A 72 3.71 6.23 -3.63
CA ILE A 72 3.61 6.83 -2.29
C ILE A 72 4.99 7.07 -1.66
N GLN A 73 5.97 6.18 -1.88
CA GLN A 73 7.34 6.36 -1.41
C GLN A 73 8.03 7.52 -2.15
N ASP A 74 7.83 7.61 -3.46
CA ASP A 74 8.40 8.66 -4.29
C ASP A 74 7.86 10.05 -3.87
N ILE A 75 6.56 10.15 -3.56
CA ILE A 75 5.94 11.39 -3.04
C ILE A 75 6.57 11.85 -1.72
N ARG A 76 7.09 10.93 -0.89
CA ARG A 76 7.75 11.27 0.39
C ARG A 76 9.21 11.71 0.22
N GLY A 77 9.80 11.48 -0.96
CA GLY A 77 11.25 11.30 -1.14
C GLY A 77 12.11 12.56 -1.21
N ASP A 78 11.57 13.75 -1.47
CA ASP A 78 12.41 14.93 -1.83
C ASP A 78 12.48 16.07 -0.80
N HIS A 79 11.71 16.04 0.29
CA HIS A 79 11.72 17.14 1.28
C HIS A 79 11.88 16.74 2.76
N HIS A 80 12.03 15.44 3.06
CA HIS A 80 12.31 14.96 4.42
C HIS A 80 13.52 14.03 4.47
N SER A 81 14.70 14.59 4.26
CA SER A 81 15.91 14.05 4.88
C SER A 81 16.17 14.83 6.18
N PRO A 82 15.70 14.38 7.35
CA PRO A 82 16.48 14.60 8.55
C PRO A 82 17.62 13.57 8.48
N SER A 83 18.81 14.09 8.22
CA SER A 83 20.06 13.45 8.62
C SER A 83 19.97 13.03 10.09
N MET A 84 19.56 11.79 10.35
CA MET A 84 19.79 11.11 11.61
C MET A 84 20.23 9.67 11.30
N GLN A 85 21.52 9.56 11.05
CA GLN A 85 22.39 8.57 11.71
C GLN A 85 21.69 7.72 12.76
N ASN A 86 21.41 6.46 12.45
CA ASN A 86 21.64 5.41 13.43
C ASN A 86 22.75 4.51 12.91
N SER A 87 23.91 4.78 13.47
CA SER A 87 25.16 4.05 13.31
C SER A 87 24.95 2.55 13.57
N LEU A 88 25.52 1.74 12.68
CA LEU A 88 26.23 0.49 12.97
C LEU A 88 25.61 -0.41 14.06
N SER A 89 24.92 -1.45 13.62
CA SER A 89 24.96 -2.75 14.30
C SER A 89 25.09 -3.85 13.24
N GLN A 90 26.24 -3.89 12.58
CA GLN A 90 26.78 -5.17 12.12
C GLN A 90 26.98 -6.01 13.37
N SER A 91 26.08 -6.97 13.60
CA SER A 91 26.36 -8.03 14.56
C SER A 91 27.36 -8.97 13.90
N PRO A 92 28.51 -9.26 14.54
CA PRO A 92 29.56 -10.07 13.94
C PRO A 92 29.09 -11.53 13.84
N SER A 93 29.38 -12.12 12.68
CA SER A 93 29.34 -13.56 12.46
C SER A 93 30.19 -14.27 13.51
N MET A 94 29.57 -15.13 14.32
CA MET A 94 30.29 -16.16 15.08
C MET A 94 30.29 -17.42 14.23
N GLN A 95 31.41 -17.61 13.55
CA GLN A 95 31.84 -18.88 12.98
C GLN A 95 32.43 -19.71 14.11
N GLU A 96 32.03 -20.98 14.26
CA GLU A 96 32.79 -22.08 14.90
C GLU A 96 31.90 -23.35 14.95
N PRO A 97 32.44 -24.57 15.06
CA PRO A 97 33.04 -25.36 13.98
C PRO A 97 32.27 -26.70 13.78
N GLY A 98 32.56 -27.40 12.68
CA GLY A 98 31.91 -28.68 12.37
C GLY A 98 32.23 -29.80 13.37
N HIS A 99 31.28 -30.71 13.56
CA HIS A 99 31.50 -32.13 13.86
C HIS A 99 30.40 -32.96 13.16
N SER A 100 30.84 -33.95 12.40
CA SER A 100 30.03 -34.83 11.54
C SER A 100 29.19 -35.86 12.32
N ILE A 101 28.39 -36.57 11.50
CA ILE A 101 27.84 -37.92 11.62
C ILE A 101 26.68 -38.15 12.60
N SER A 102 25.48 -38.36 12.05
CA SER A 102 24.92 -39.72 11.95
C SER A 102 23.59 -39.71 11.18
N ASP A 103 23.58 -40.45 10.08
CA ASP A 103 22.38 -40.94 9.41
C ASP A 103 21.36 -41.50 10.41
N SER A 104 20.09 -41.26 10.17
CA SER A 104 19.00 -42.02 10.77
C SER A 104 17.91 -42.31 9.73
N PRO A 105 17.27 -43.49 9.83
CA PRO A 105 16.98 -44.32 8.67
C PRO A 105 15.55 -44.20 8.15
N SER A 106 15.42 -44.59 6.87
CA SER A 106 14.28 -45.08 6.10
C SER A 106 12.87 -45.02 6.72
N VAL A 107 11.99 -44.24 6.08
CA VAL A 107 10.55 -44.53 6.05
C VAL A 107 10.30 -45.56 4.94
N SER A 108 9.95 -46.79 5.33
CA SER A 108 9.52 -47.84 4.40
C SER A 108 8.17 -47.50 3.80
N GLU A 109 8.07 -47.59 2.47
CA GLU A 109 6.81 -47.69 1.75
C GLU A 109 6.21 -49.08 2.02
N ASP A 110 5.07 -49.14 2.71
CA ASP A 110 4.24 -50.35 2.76
C ASP A 110 3.10 -50.20 1.75
N SER A 111 3.30 -50.78 0.58
CA SER A 111 2.22 -51.21 -0.30
C SER A 111 2.06 -52.71 -0.14
N GLY A 112 1.05 -53.19 0.59
CA GLY A 112 0.67 -54.60 0.49
C GLY A 112 -0.28 -55.20 1.53
N ILE A 113 -1.57 -55.25 1.16
CA ILE A 113 -2.50 -56.40 1.30
C ILE A 113 -2.78 -56.99 2.69
N ARG A 114 -4.06 -56.86 3.11
CA ARG A 114 -4.95 -57.86 3.75
C ARG A 114 -6.28 -57.13 4.04
N GLY A 115 -7.46 -57.52 3.60
CA GLY A 115 -8.04 -58.84 3.38
C GLY A 115 -9.38 -58.85 4.11
N LEU A 116 -10.47 -58.62 3.38
CA LEU A 116 -11.85 -59.10 3.62
C LEU A 116 -12.52 -59.26 2.26
#